data_AF-A0A1V9EUR5-F1
#
_entry.id   AF-A0A1V9EUR5-F1
#
_cell.length_a   1.000
_cell.length_b   1.000
_cell.length_c   1.000
_cell.angle_alpha   90.00
_cell.angle_beta   90.00
_cell.angle_gamma   90.00
#
_symmetry.space_group_name_H-M   'P 1'
#
loop_
_entity.id
_entity.type
_entity.pdbx_description
1 polymer ?
#
loop_
_entity_poly.entity_id
_entity_poly.type
_entity_poly.pdbx_seq_one_letter_code
_entity_poly.pdbx_strand_id
1 'polypeptide(L)'
;MTNRGLTVNNTDGTSKVSKIIVDAANKVAYIYGKDSLLISQIILSEKEVMRFLSVDPLTKQYPMLTPYQFASNQPIWAIDLDGLEAKVKVTTEVTGYTVQRLTGIVPSGTNTMVVVPTYKVILTDAQKPDRAIATGSVTRDSWYSRGSNSSGEYELINRHFEPADGNKNLYTGERRRFPPDTDLRGYRLNQKGSATLNAQPHTKEQETYLGGSPIDEARTNYKQATNVYLHIGGLYQHTPGADQSLAASYGCFGFVSSPQIYTTVQQANDAIKNGTWDDKGTTNADYQSFMDKIKQVRDRYNGTPNDKVLIEVIKRDNVKEKSNKKL
;
A
#
# COMPACT_ATOMS: atom_id res chain seq x y z
N MET A 1 -18.27 37.66 -26.98
CA MET A 1 -17.34 38.14 -25.95
C MET A 1 -16.31 37.05 -25.73
N THR A 2 -15.06 37.28 -26.11
CA THR A 2 -13.98 36.30 -25.97
C THR A 2 -13.53 36.29 -24.51
N ASN A 3 -13.82 35.20 -23.79
CA ASN A 3 -13.42 35.01 -22.40
C ASN A 3 -11.89 34.80 -22.37
N ARG A 4 -11.10 35.85 -22.14
CA ARG A 4 -9.63 35.84 -22.30
C ARG A 4 -8.85 35.31 -21.09
N GLY A 5 -9.52 34.94 -19.99
CA GLY A 5 -8.83 34.38 -18.82
C GLY A 5 -9.67 33.40 -18.00
N LEU A 6 -8.98 32.48 -17.32
CA LEU A 6 -9.58 31.57 -16.33
C LEU A 6 -9.66 32.30 -14.99
N THR A 7 -10.85 32.42 -14.42
CA THR A 7 -11.01 32.94 -13.05
C THR A 7 -11.15 31.77 -12.08
N VAL A 8 -10.25 31.69 -11.10
CA VAL A 8 -10.30 30.73 -10.00
C VAL A 8 -10.68 31.50 -8.74
N ASN A 9 -11.89 31.29 -8.23
CA ASN A 9 -12.35 31.94 -7.01
C ASN A 9 -11.82 31.19 -5.79
N ASN A 10 -11.40 31.94 -4.77
CA ASN A 10 -11.05 31.40 -3.47
C ASN A 10 -12.27 31.47 -2.53
N THR A 11 -12.76 30.32 -2.11
CA THR A 11 -13.92 30.21 -1.23
C THR A 11 -13.55 30.20 0.26
N ASP A 12 -12.26 30.27 0.60
CA ASP A 12 -11.81 30.35 1.99
C ASP A 12 -12.14 31.70 2.62
N GLY A 13 -13.02 31.68 3.63
CA GLY A 13 -13.44 32.84 4.42
C GLY A 13 -12.31 33.52 5.20
N THR A 14 -11.19 32.86 5.43
CA THR A 14 -10.07 33.36 6.26
C THR A 14 -8.91 33.94 5.45
N SER A 15 -8.83 33.63 4.16
CA SER A 15 -7.77 34.12 3.28
C SER A 15 -7.93 35.61 2.92
N LYS A 16 -6.81 36.31 2.74
CA LYS A 16 -6.76 37.68 2.21
C LYS A 16 -7.01 37.74 0.70
N VAL A 17 -6.82 36.61 0.00
CA VAL A 17 -7.00 36.47 -1.45
C VAL A 17 -8.42 36.03 -1.77
N SER A 18 -9.08 36.69 -2.72
CA SER A 18 -10.45 36.37 -3.16
C SER A 18 -10.51 35.56 -4.45
N LYS A 19 -9.60 35.80 -5.38
CA LYS A 19 -9.55 35.10 -6.67
C LYS A 19 -8.21 35.28 -7.35
N ILE A 20 -7.93 34.37 -8.28
CA ILE A 20 -6.83 34.47 -9.24
C ILE A 20 -7.45 34.53 -10.63
N ILE A 21 -6.99 35.46 -11.47
CA ILE A 21 -7.37 35.52 -12.89
C ILE A 21 -6.12 35.21 -13.71
N VAL A 22 -6.19 34.13 -14.50
CA VAL A 22 -5.11 33.71 -15.39
C VAL A 22 -5.42 34.15 -16.80
N ASP A 23 -4.66 35.14 -17.28
CA ASP A 23 -4.62 35.53 -18.68
C ASP A 23 -3.55 34.71 -19.40
N ALA A 24 -3.98 33.59 -19.98
CA ALA A 24 -3.10 32.68 -20.70
C ALA A 24 -2.52 33.30 -21.98
N ALA A 25 -3.22 34.24 -22.61
CA ALA A 25 -2.76 34.88 -23.84
C ALA A 25 -1.57 35.80 -23.56
N ASN A 26 -1.62 36.51 -22.44
CA ASN A 26 -0.55 37.40 -22.01
C ASN A 26 0.45 36.72 -21.04
N LYS A 27 0.23 35.45 -20.70
CA LYS A 27 1.05 34.67 -19.75
C LYS A 27 1.19 35.37 -18.41
N VAL A 28 0.05 35.76 -17.83
CA VAL A 28 0.03 36.45 -16.54
C VAL A 28 -1.07 35.87 -15.65
N ALA A 29 -0.77 35.69 -14.36
CA ALA A 29 -1.75 35.47 -13.32
C ALA A 29 -1.87 36.71 -12.41
N TYR A 30 -3.10 37.19 -12.22
CA TYR A 30 -3.45 38.30 -11.37
C TYR A 30 -4.09 37.78 -10.07
N ILE A 31 -3.56 38.17 -8.92
CA ILE A 31 -4.06 37.76 -7.60
C ILE A 31 -4.83 38.94 -7.00
N TYR A 32 -6.11 38.74 -6.67
CA TYR A 32 -6.97 39.78 -6.13
C TYR A 32 -7.28 39.55 -4.65
N GLY A 33 -7.39 40.64 -3.90
CA GLY A 33 -7.85 40.66 -2.51
C GLY A 33 -9.37 40.65 -2.38
N LYS A 34 -9.87 40.47 -1.15
CA LYS A 34 -11.31 40.53 -0.84
C LYS A 34 -11.95 41.89 -1.11
N ASP A 35 -11.16 42.94 -1.07
CA ASP A 35 -11.49 44.31 -1.48
C ASP A 35 -11.55 44.49 -3.01
N SER A 36 -11.33 43.42 -3.79
CA SER A 36 -11.21 43.43 -5.24
C SER A 36 -10.01 44.22 -5.77
N LEU A 37 -9.05 44.58 -4.92
CA LEU A 37 -7.79 45.20 -5.34
C LEU A 37 -6.79 44.13 -5.80
N LEU A 38 -5.95 44.49 -6.77
CA LEU A 38 -4.86 43.62 -7.22
C LEU A 38 -3.78 43.58 -6.14
N ILE A 39 -3.51 42.39 -5.60
CA ILE A 39 -2.44 42.15 -4.62
C ILE A 39 -1.12 41.92 -5.32
N SER A 40 -1.11 41.11 -6.38
CA SER A 40 0.11 40.71 -7.06
C SER A 40 -0.14 40.27 -8.50
N GLN A 41 0.90 40.35 -9.31
CA GLN A 41 0.96 39.83 -10.67
C GLN A 41 2.11 38.84 -10.78
N ILE A 42 1.86 37.68 -11.39
CA ILE A 42 2.88 36.66 -11.67
C ILE A 42 2.97 36.51 -13.18
N ILE A 43 4.17 36.67 -13.73
CA ILE A 43 4.43 36.34 -15.14
C ILE A 43 4.65 34.84 -15.23
N LEU A 44 3.90 34.19 -16.12
CA LEU A 44 3.92 32.75 -16.34
C LEU A 44 4.90 32.42 -17.47
N SER A 45 5.70 31.40 -17.26
CA SER A 45 6.50 30.74 -18.28
C SER A 45 5.61 29.88 -19.20
N GLU A 46 6.20 29.43 -20.31
CA GLU A 46 5.59 28.45 -21.23
C GLU A 46 5.08 27.17 -20.52
N LYS A 47 5.67 26.82 -19.37
CA LYS A 47 5.32 25.63 -18.59
C LYS A 47 4.27 25.90 -17.49
N GLU A 48 3.93 27.16 -17.23
CA GLU A 48 3.05 27.60 -16.13
C GLU A 48 1.63 27.96 -16.62
N VAL A 49 1.33 27.75 -17.90
CA VAL A 49 -0.03 27.86 -18.41
C VAL A 49 -0.80 26.65 -17.89
N MET A 50 -1.66 26.84 -16.88
CA MET A 50 -2.42 25.80 -16.15
C MET A 50 -3.46 25.06 -17.02
N ARG A 51 -3.00 24.45 -18.12
CA ARG A 51 -3.74 23.58 -19.03
C ARG A 51 -2.77 22.56 -19.62
N PHE A 52 -3.27 21.39 -19.95
CA PHE A 52 -2.46 20.42 -20.69
C PHE A 52 -2.12 20.96 -22.09
N LEU A 53 -0.87 20.74 -22.54
CA LEU A 53 -0.40 21.16 -23.87
C LEU A 53 -0.86 20.20 -24.98
N SER A 54 -1.41 19.05 -24.61
CA SER A 54 -2.00 18.05 -25.48
C SER A 54 -3.44 17.72 -25.05
N VAL A 55 -4.24 17.19 -25.97
CA VAL A 55 -5.60 16.72 -25.70
C VAL A 55 -5.58 15.55 -24.72
N ASP A 56 -6.39 15.61 -23.66
CA ASP A 56 -6.59 14.50 -22.73
C ASP A 56 -7.10 13.24 -23.47
N PRO A 57 -6.42 12.08 -23.38
CA PRO A 57 -6.88 10.84 -24.01
C PRO A 57 -8.28 10.37 -23.56
N LEU A 58 -8.76 10.79 -22.39
CA LEU A 58 -10.07 10.47 -21.84
C LEU A 58 -11.19 11.41 -22.32
N THR A 59 -10.88 12.39 -23.19
CA THR A 59 -11.86 13.36 -23.72
C THR A 59 -13.15 12.70 -24.23
N LYS A 60 -13.04 11.54 -24.90
CA LYS A 60 -14.21 10.81 -25.42
C LYS A 60 -15.17 10.33 -24.32
N GLN A 61 -14.64 10.04 -23.13
CA GLN A 61 -15.43 9.56 -21.98
C GLN A 61 -16.06 10.72 -21.20
N TYR A 62 -15.51 11.93 -21.35
CA TYR A 62 -15.94 13.13 -20.64
C TYR A 62 -16.25 14.29 -21.62
N PRO A 63 -17.21 14.13 -22.55
CA PRO A 63 -17.49 15.12 -23.59
C PRO A 63 -18.00 16.46 -23.04
N MET A 64 -18.46 16.48 -21.78
CA MET A 64 -18.90 17.69 -21.08
C MET A 64 -17.72 18.51 -20.50
N LEU A 65 -16.49 18.00 -20.58
CA LEU A 65 -15.30 18.65 -20.04
C LEU A 65 -14.41 19.13 -21.19
N THR A 66 -13.71 20.24 -20.99
CA THR A 66 -12.73 20.70 -22.00
C THR A 66 -11.52 19.75 -22.01
N PRO A 67 -11.00 19.34 -23.18
CA PRO A 67 -9.88 18.39 -23.30
C PRO A 67 -8.55 18.90 -22.71
N TYR A 68 -8.52 20.13 -22.21
CA TYR A 68 -7.33 20.81 -21.68
C TYR A 68 -7.45 21.17 -20.19
N GLN A 69 -8.53 20.79 -19.50
CA GLN A 69 -8.70 21.13 -18.09
C GLN A 69 -7.73 20.33 -17.20
N PHE A 70 -7.34 20.95 -16.09
CA PHE A 70 -6.65 20.26 -15.00
C PHE A 70 -7.62 20.02 -13.85
N ALA A 71 -7.82 18.77 -13.45
CA ALA A 71 -8.63 18.39 -12.29
C ALA A 71 -10.02 19.06 -12.23
N SER A 72 -10.73 19.13 -13.37
CA SER A 72 -12.02 19.85 -13.50
C SER A 72 -11.99 21.32 -13.04
N ASN A 73 -10.84 21.99 -13.15
CA ASN A 73 -10.56 23.32 -12.59
C ASN A 73 -10.82 23.41 -11.07
N GLN A 74 -10.76 22.29 -10.37
CA GLN A 74 -10.86 22.19 -8.92
C GLN A 74 -9.54 21.65 -8.33
N PRO A 75 -8.37 22.25 -8.59
CA PRO A 75 -7.07 21.72 -8.18
C PRO A 75 -6.88 21.63 -6.66
N ILE A 76 -7.74 22.29 -5.89
CA ILE A 76 -7.78 22.20 -4.43
C ILE A 76 -8.46 20.91 -3.97
N TRP A 77 -9.47 20.44 -4.71
CA TRP A 77 -10.38 19.36 -4.30
C TRP A 77 -10.17 18.06 -5.07
N ALA A 78 -9.88 18.16 -6.36
CA ALA A 78 -9.69 17.05 -7.26
C ALA A 78 -8.21 16.73 -7.43
N ILE A 79 -7.87 15.45 -7.33
CA ILE A 79 -6.52 14.93 -7.49
C ILE A 79 -6.48 14.20 -8.83
N ASP A 80 -5.57 14.62 -9.71
CA ASP A 80 -5.22 13.82 -10.89
C ASP A 80 -4.44 12.58 -10.41
N LEU A 81 -4.87 11.41 -10.86
CA LEU A 81 -4.29 10.14 -10.44
C LEU A 81 -3.06 9.77 -11.27
N ASP A 82 -2.90 10.29 -12.49
CA ASP A 82 -1.70 10.16 -13.34
C ASP A 82 -1.05 8.75 -13.36
N GLY A 83 -1.86 7.68 -13.42
CA GLY A 83 -1.38 6.28 -13.32
C GLY A 83 -1.71 5.57 -12.01
N LEU A 84 -2.38 6.24 -11.07
CA LEU A 84 -2.84 5.71 -9.77
C LEU A 84 -4.30 5.21 -9.81
N GLU A 85 -4.82 4.88 -10.99
CA GLU A 85 -6.21 4.43 -11.17
C GLU A 85 -6.45 3.04 -10.56
N ALA A 86 -5.41 2.22 -10.43
CA ALA A 86 -5.51 0.99 -9.67
C ALA A 86 -5.46 1.30 -8.16
N LYS A 87 -6.49 0.90 -7.42
CA LYS A 87 -6.55 1.00 -5.96
C LYS A 87 -6.68 -0.38 -5.33
N VAL A 88 -5.72 -0.74 -4.50
CA VAL A 88 -5.68 -1.98 -3.72
C VAL A 88 -6.04 -1.66 -2.28
N LYS A 89 -7.15 -2.22 -1.80
CA LYS A 89 -7.65 -2.05 -0.44
C LYS A 89 -7.38 -3.31 0.39
N VAL A 90 -6.52 -3.20 1.39
CA VAL A 90 -6.28 -4.24 2.40
C VAL A 90 -7.30 -4.04 3.54
N THR A 91 -8.20 -5.01 3.72
CA THR A 91 -9.33 -4.89 4.65
C THR A 91 -9.03 -5.51 6.02
N THR A 92 -10.04 -5.52 6.89
CA THR A 92 -10.08 -6.25 8.16
C THR A 92 -10.91 -7.53 8.08
N GLU A 93 -11.50 -7.84 6.91
CA GLU A 93 -12.32 -9.04 6.68
C GLU A 93 -11.40 -10.27 6.62
N VAL A 94 -11.51 -11.16 7.60
CA VAL A 94 -10.75 -12.41 7.65
C VAL A 94 -11.26 -13.38 6.58
N THR A 95 -10.35 -13.93 5.78
CA THR A 95 -10.66 -14.89 4.71
C THR A 95 -10.30 -16.34 5.05
N GLY A 96 -9.60 -16.55 6.17
CA GLY A 96 -9.16 -17.86 6.63
C GLY A 96 -7.82 -17.75 7.34
N TYR A 97 -7.05 -18.84 7.28
CA TYR A 97 -5.77 -18.97 7.95
C TYR A 97 -4.76 -19.62 7.03
N THR A 98 -3.50 -19.23 7.13
CA THR A 98 -2.42 -19.81 6.35
C THR A 98 -1.20 -20.09 7.22
N VAL A 99 -0.28 -20.87 6.69
CA VAL A 99 1.01 -21.15 7.31
C VAL A 99 1.99 -20.05 6.90
N GLN A 100 2.76 -19.54 7.86
CA GLN A 100 3.82 -18.55 7.65
C GLN A 100 5.07 -19.02 8.38
N ARG A 101 6.24 -18.79 7.80
CA ARG A 101 7.52 -19.11 8.46
C ARG A 101 7.73 -18.17 9.65
N LEU A 102 8.07 -18.73 10.81
CA LEU A 102 8.42 -17.95 12.00
C LEU A 102 9.83 -17.37 11.85
N THR A 103 10.00 -16.11 12.22
CA THR A 103 11.30 -15.41 12.23
C THR A 103 11.84 -15.24 13.65
N GLY A 104 13.12 -14.87 13.77
CA GLY A 104 13.81 -14.67 15.04
C GLY A 104 14.49 -15.93 15.58
N ILE A 105 14.67 -16.00 16.90
CA ILE A 105 15.37 -17.12 17.55
C ILE A 105 14.43 -18.32 17.62
N VAL A 106 14.68 -19.32 16.78
CA VAL A 106 13.91 -20.57 16.70
C VAL A 106 14.82 -21.78 16.96
N PRO A 107 14.28 -22.97 17.30
CA PRO A 107 15.08 -24.17 17.46
C PRO A 107 15.92 -24.48 16.20
N SER A 108 17.21 -24.76 16.39
CA SER A 108 18.14 -25.08 15.29
C SER A 108 17.66 -26.29 14.48
N GLY A 109 17.80 -26.23 13.15
CA GLY A 109 17.45 -27.32 12.25
C GLY A 109 15.94 -27.50 12.01
N THR A 110 15.10 -26.54 12.42
CA THR A 110 13.64 -26.62 12.23
C THR A 110 13.13 -25.52 11.29
N ASN A 111 12.27 -25.88 10.34
CA ASN A 111 11.39 -24.92 9.66
C ASN A 111 10.23 -24.62 10.62
N THR A 112 10.47 -23.75 11.61
CA THR A 112 9.41 -23.40 12.55
C THR A 112 8.34 -22.56 11.85
N MET A 113 7.09 -22.97 12.01
CA MET A 113 5.93 -22.37 11.35
C MET A 113 4.93 -21.81 12.37
N VAL A 114 4.19 -20.80 11.94
CA VAL A 114 3.04 -20.26 12.65
C VAL A 114 1.83 -20.24 11.73
N VAL A 115 0.64 -20.34 12.34
CA VAL A 115 -0.62 -20.12 11.65
C VAL A 115 -1.04 -18.67 11.86
N VAL A 116 -1.31 -17.96 10.77
CA VAL A 116 -1.74 -16.55 10.80
C VAL A 116 -3.05 -16.37 10.04
N PRO A 117 -3.93 -15.45 10.47
CA PRO A 117 -5.10 -15.10 9.70
C PRO A 117 -4.72 -14.45 8.37
N THR A 118 -5.51 -14.71 7.35
CA THR A 118 -5.48 -13.99 6.07
C THR A 118 -6.65 -13.00 6.01
N TYR A 119 -6.44 -11.89 5.33
CA TYR A 119 -7.39 -10.79 5.21
C TYR A 119 -7.65 -10.48 3.75
N LYS A 120 -8.89 -10.12 3.44
CA LYS A 120 -9.29 -9.82 2.08
C LYS A 120 -8.58 -8.59 1.57
N VAL A 121 -8.04 -8.70 0.35
CA VAL A 121 -7.57 -7.58 -0.45
C VAL A 121 -8.48 -7.40 -1.66
N ILE A 122 -8.83 -6.16 -1.98
CA ILE A 122 -9.75 -5.82 -3.07
C ILE A 122 -9.03 -4.87 -4.02
N LEU A 123 -9.03 -5.19 -5.31
CA LEU A 123 -8.62 -4.29 -6.38
C LEU A 123 -9.85 -3.62 -6.96
N THR A 124 -9.86 -2.29 -6.99
CA THR A 124 -10.85 -1.46 -7.67
C THR A 124 -10.17 -0.51 -8.65
N ASP A 125 -10.94 -0.04 -9.61
CA ASP A 125 -10.61 1.15 -10.38
C ASP A 125 -11.00 2.37 -9.54
N ALA A 126 -10.07 3.27 -9.25
CA ALA A 126 -10.27 4.43 -8.40
C ALA A 126 -11.30 5.41 -9.01
N GLN A 127 -11.52 5.38 -10.32
CA GLN A 127 -12.58 6.14 -10.98
C GLN A 127 -13.95 5.43 -10.91
N LYS A 128 -13.98 4.14 -10.54
CA LYS A 128 -15.19 3.31 -10.40
C LYS A 128 -15.13 2.49 -9.09
N PRO A 129 -15.09 3.16 -7.92
CA PRO A 129 -14.78 2.54 -6.65
C PRO A 129 -15.80 1.49 -6.19
N ASP A 130 -17.04 1.55 -6.68
CA ASP A 130 -18.13 0.66 -6.27
C ASP A 130 -18.05 -0.75 -6.88
N ARG A 131 -17.11 -0.99 -7.81
CA ARG A 131 -16.97 -2.28 -8.50
C ARG A 131 -15.60 -2.90 -8.25
N ALA A 132 -15.59 -4.02 -7.54
CA ALA A 132 -14.41 -4.86 -7.42
C ALA A 132 -14.01 -5.46 -8.79
N ILE A 133 -12.72 -5.38 -9.11
CA ILE A 133 -12.09 -5.95 -10.31
C ILE A 133 -11.46 -7.30 -9.98
N ALA A 134 -10.83 -7.38 -8.81
CA ALA A 134 -10.27 -8.62 -8.30
C ALA A 134 -10.33 -8.63 -6.78
N THR A 135 -10.33 -9.82 -6.21
CA THR A 135 -10.15 -10.05 -4.78
C THR A 135 -9.05 -11.07 -4.57
N GLY A 136 -8.41 -11.02 -3.41
CA GLY A 136 -7.47 -12.02 -2.96
C GLY A 136 -7.34 -11.99 -1.44
N SER A 137 -6.29 -12.59 -0.93
CA SER A 137 -6.01 -12.67 0.49
C SER A 137 -4.58 -12.28 0.79
N VAL A 138 -4.35 -11.54 1.88
CA VAL A 138 -3.03 -11.17 2.37
C VAL A 138 -2.87 -11.52 3.84
N THR A 139 -1.67 -11.92 4.23
CA THR A 139 -1.26 -11.94 5.64
C THR A 139 -1.01 -10.50 6.11
N ARG A 140 -1.32 -10.21 7.38
CA ARG A 140 -1.03 -8.91 8.03
C ARG A 140 -0.22 -9.06 9.31
N ASP A 141 -0.19 -10.27 9.88
CA ASP A 141 0.56 -10.57 11.09
C ASP A 141 1.96 -11.08 10.75
N SER A 142 2.90 -10.74 11.62
CA SER A 142 4.34 -10.95 11.45
C SER A 142 4.90 -11.45 12.78
N TRP A 143 4.62 -12.71 13.12
CA TRP A 143 5.11 -13.27 14.38
C TRP A 143 6.63 -13.45 14.31
N TYR A 144 7.29 -13.02 15.39
CA TYR A 144 8.73 -13.05 15.55
C TYR A 144 9.07 -13.59 16.93
N SER A 145 10.00 -14.53 17.00
CA SER A 145 10.44 -15.17 18.24
C SER A 145 11.57 -14.38 18.88
N ARG A 146 11.38 -13.98 20.14
CA ARG A 146 12.37 -13.27 20.96
C ARG A 146 13.36 -14.20 21.66
N GLY A 147 13.18 -15.51 21.53
CA GLY A 147 13.94 -16.54 22.23
C GLY A 147 13.08 -17.34 23.22
N SER A 148 13.69 -18.36 23.83
CA SER A 148 13.05 -19.21 24.83
C SER A 148 13.29 -18.70 26.25
N ASN A 149 12.29 -18.89 27.10
CA ASN A 149 12.41 -18.69 28.54
C ASN A 149 13.01 -19.94 29.22
N SER A 150 13.24 -19.85 30.54
CA SER A 150 13.79 -20.95 31.34
C SER A 150 12.96 -22.24 31.34
N SER A 151 11.68 -22.17 30.95
CA SER A 151 10.78 -23.32 30.82
C SER A 151 10.78 -23.93 29.40
N GLY A 152 11.61 -23.41 28.50
CA GLY A 152 11.69 -23.84 27.10
C GLY A 152 10.53 -23.33 26.22
N GLU A 153 9.68 -22.42 26.73
CA GLU A 153 8.65 -21.78 25.91
C GLU A 153 9.22 -20.56 25.19
N TYR A 154 8.87 -20.40 23.93
CA TYR A 154 9.28 -19.25 23.13
C TYR A 154 8.29 -18.11 23.27
N GLU A 155 8.84 -16.92 23.47
CA GLU A 155 8.07 -15.70 23.50
C GLU A 155 7.98 -15.10 22.09
N LEU A 156 6.76 -14.99 21.59
CA LEU A 156 6.46 -14.44 20.27
C LEU A 156 5.85 -13.04 20.38
N ILE A 157 6.31 -12.14 19.52
CA ILE A 157 5.75 -10.80 19.33
C ILE A 157 5.21 -10.66 17.90
N ASN A 158 4.20 -9.84 17.71
CA ASN A 158 3.70 -9.51 16.39
C ASN A 158 4.26 -8.17 15.93
N ARG A 159 5.05 -8.18 14.86
CA ARG A 159 5.71 -7.01 14.26
C ARG A 159 4.92 -6.38 13.11
N HIS A 160 3.61 -6.60 13.10
CA HIS A 160 2.71 -6.10 12.06
C HIS A 160 2.85 -4.59 11.79
N PHE A 161 2.43 -4.17 10.61
CA PHE A 161 2.21 -2.75 10.31
C PHE A 161 0.72 -2.43 10.43
N GLU A 162 0.40 -1.40 11.24
CA GLU A 162 -0.90 -0.71 11.18
C GLU A 162 -0.67 0.79 10.96
N PRO A 163 -1.54 1.48 10.19
CA PRO A 163 -1.51 2.93 10.09
C PRO A 163 -1.59 3.59 11.47
N ALA A 164 -0.83 4.67 11.69
CA ALA A 164 -0.95 5.45 12.93
C ALA A 164 -2.37 6.01 13.13
N ASP A 165 -2.99 6.47 12.04
CA ASP A 165 -4.32 7.08 11.99
C ASP A 165 -5.13 6.43 10.87
N GLY A 166 -6.32 5.91 11.20
CA GLY A 166 -7.21 5.25 10.25
C GLY A 166 -7.70 6.17 9.14
N ASN A 167 -7.69 7.48 9.34
CA ASN A 167 -8.04 8.48 8.32
C ASN A 167 -6.85 8.88 7.43
N LYS A 168 -5.63 8.41 7.74
CA LYS A 168 -4.40 8.68 6.97
C LYS A 168 -3.77 7.38 6.48
N ASN A 169 -4.61 6.54 5.92
CA ASN A 169 -4.32 5.15 5.61
C ASN A 169 -4.15 4.86 4.11
N LEU A 170 -4.01 5.91 3.30
CA LEU A 170 -3.76 5.83 1.87
C LEU A 170 -2.26 6.03 1.59
N TYR A 171 -1.71 5.14 0.78
CA TYR A 171 -0.31 5.04 0.40
C TYR A 171 -0.19 4.93 -1.12
N THR A 172 0.94 5.33 -1.67
CA THR A 172 1.35 4.95 -3.02
C THR A 172 2.20 3.70 -2.94
N GLY A 173 1.88 2.70 -3.75
CA GLY A 173 2.70 1.51 -3.95
C GLY A 173 3.71 1.77 -5.05
N GLU A 174 4.99 1.66 -4.74
CA GLU A 174 6.09 1.77 -5.70
C GLU A 174 6.57 0.37 -6.07
N ARG A 175 6.45 0.00 -7.34
CA ARG A 175 6.85 -1.34 -7.79
C ARG A 175 8.36 -1.52 -7.68
N ARG A 176 8.78 -2.55 -6.95
CA ARG A 176 10.19 -2.91 -6.73
C ARG A 176 10.36 -4.42 -6.86
N ARG A 177 11.58 -4.85 -7.16
CA ARG A 177 11.93 -6.28 -7.07
C ARG A 177 11.83 -6.71 -5.62
N PHE A 178 11.02 -7.72 -5.34
CA PHE A 178 10.84 -8.28 -4.01
C PHE A 178 10.12 -9.64 -4.11
N PRO A 179 10.62 -10.72 -3.47
CA PRO A 179 11.83 -10.77 -2.63
C PRO A 179 13.16 -10.54 -3.41
N PRO A 180 14.26 -10.14 -2.74
CA PRO A 180 15.51 -9.70 -3.38
C PRO A 180 16.13 -10.70 -4.36
N ASP A 181 15.97 -12.00 -4.12
CA ASP A 181 16.58 -13.08 -4.90
C ASP A 181 15.66 -13.64 -5.99
N THR A 182 14.59 -12.91 -6.32
CA THR A 182 13.62 -13.30 -7.35
C THR A 182 13.43 -12.18 -8.37
N ASP A 183 12.87 -12.49 -9.53
CA ASP A 183 12.38 -11.52 -10.52
C ASP A 183 10.95 -11.04 -10.20
N LEU A 184 10.34 -11.59 -9.14
CA LEU A 184 9.06 -11.17 -8.63
C LEU A 184 9.10 -9.70 -8.21
N ARG A 185 7.94 -9.07 -8.31
CA ARG A 185 7.75 -7.67 -7.98
C ARG A 185 6.77 -7.56 -6.82
N GLY A 186 7.02 -6.62 -5.93
CA GLY A 186 6.06 -6.16 -4.92
C GLY A 186 5.91 -4.64 -4.97
N TYR A 187 5.00 -4.11 -4.19
CA TYR A 187 4.78 -2.67 -4.05
C TYR A 187 5.25 -2.21 -2.69
N ARG A 188 6.31 -1.40 -2.65
CA ARG A 188 6.75 -0.71 -1.43
C ARG A 188 5.80 0.45 -1.15
N LEU A 189 5.22 0.48 0.04
CA LEU A 189 4.35 1.57 0.44
C LEU A 189 5.16 2.84 0.67
N ASN A 190 4.67 3.94 0.12
CA ASN A 190 5.18 5.28 0.31
C ASN A 190 4.02 6.20 0.70
N GLN A 191 4.29 7.21 1.54
CA GLN A 191 3.33 8.27 1.85
C GLN A 191 4.05 9.61 1.76
N LYS A 192 3.50 10.56 1.00
CA LYS A 192 4.10 11.89 0.77
C LYS A 192 5.57 11.81 0.30
N GLY A 193 5.87 10.84 -0.57
CA GLY A 193 7.22 10.66 -1.14
C GLY A 193 8.22 9.95 -0.22
N SER A 194 7.80 9.46 0.95
CA SER A 194 8.67 8.74 1.90
C SER A 194 8.24 7.29 2.08
N ALA A 195 9.21 6.37 2.10
CA ALA A 195 9.02 4.98 2.51
C ALA A 195 9.09 4.78 4.03
N THR A 196 9.31 5.87 4.79
CA THR A 196 9.17 5.89 6.26
C THR A 196 7.75 6.31 6.59
N LEU A 197 6.96 5.38 7.10
CA LEU A 197 5.53 5.51 7.29
C LEU A 197 5.22 5.72 8.78
N ASN A 198 4.32 6.64 9.09
CA ASN A 198 3.77 6.73 10.44
C ASN A 198 2.90 5.50 10.71
N ALA A 199 3.24 4.77 11.77
CA ALA A 199 2.64 3.50 12.12
C ALA A 199 2.09 3.53 13.55
N GLN A 200 1.21 2.59 13.87
CA GLN A 200 0.92 2.27 15.27
C GLN A 200 2.25 2.02 16.01
N PRO A 201 2.47 2.67 17.17
CA PRO A 201 3.70 2.50 17.92
C PRO A 201 3.89 1.05 18.34
N HIS A 202 5.10 0.53 18.15
CA HIS A 202 5.50 -0.72 18.79
C HIS A 202 5.99 -0.45 20.22
N THR A 203 5.86 -1.47 21.07
CA THR A 203 6.48 -1.52 22.40
C THR A 203 7.98 -1.79 22.29
N LYS A 204 8.73 -1.57 23.37
CA LYS A 204 10.16 -1.89 23.42
C LYS A 204 10.37 -3.40 23.26
N GLU A 205 9.46 -4.19 23.82
CA GLU A 205 9.44 -5.65 23.74
C GLU A 205 9.28 -6.14 22.30
N GLN A 206 8.47 -5.47 21.49
CA GLN A 206 8.29 -5.78 20.07
C GLN A 206 9.54 -5.51 19.21
N GLU A 207 10.56 -4.86 19.77
CA GLU A 207 11.79 -4.49 19.05
C GLU A 207 13.06 -5.04 19.71
N THR A 208 12.93 -5.93 20.71
CA THR A 208 14.07 -6.51 21.43
C THR A 208 13.95 -8.01 21.66
N TYR A 209 15.06 -8.74 21.68
CA TYR A 209 15.12 -10.12 22.16
C TYR A 209 14.82 -10.19 23.66
N LEU A 210 14.70 -11.39 24.23
CA LEU A 210 14.50 -11.56 25.69
C LEU A 210 15.63 -10.92 26.52
N GLY A 211 16.86 -10.93 26.00
CA GLY A 211 18.01 -10.28 26.64
C GLY A 211 18.04 -8.75 26.49
N GLY A 212 17.06 -8.14 25.82
CA GLY A 212 16.94 -6.68 25.66
C GLY A 212 17.77 -6.08 24.50
N SER A 213 18.58 -6.87 23.80
CA SER A 213 19.23 -6.43 22.56
C SER A 213 18.20 -6.23 21.43
N PRO A 214 18.42 -5.31 20.49
CA PRO A 214 17.53 -5.12 19.34
C PRO A 214 17.40 -6.39 18.50
N ILE A 215 16.19 -6.65 17.99
CA ILE A 215 15.94 -7.73 17.01
C ILE A 215 16.37 -7.33 15.60
N ASP A 216 16.40 -8.31 14.69
CA ASP A 216 16.71 -8.06 13.28
C ASP A 216 15.71 -7.07 12.68
N GLU A 217 16.21 -6.06 11.97
CA GLU A 217 15.40 -4.98 11.41
C GLU A 217 14.51 -4.26 12.46
N ALA A 218 14.99 -4.12 13.71
CA ALA A 218 14.27 -3.37 14.74
C ALA A 218 13.94 -1.93 14.30
N ARG A 219 12.74 -1.44 14.65
CA ARG A 219 12.38 -0.04 14.40
C ARG A 219 13.26 0.89 15.23
N THR A 220 13.92 1.85 14.57
CA THR A 220 14.69 2.91 15.24
C THR A 220 13.78 3.92 15.94
N ASN A 221 12.64 4.23 15.34
CA ASN A 221 11.55 4.99 15.94
C ASN A 221 10.30 4.11 15.98
N TYR A 222 9.82 3.76 17.17
CA TYR A 222 8.72 2.82 17.32
C TYR A 222 7.41 3.25 16.66
N LYS A 223 7.23 4.56 16.42
CA LYS A 223 6.07 5.15 15.75
C LYS A 223 6.19 5.15 14.22
N GLN A 224 7.29 4.62 13.67
CA GLN A 224 7.56 4.63 12.24
C GLN A 224 7.99 3.25 11.74
N ALA A 225 7.43 2.85 10.61
CA ALA A 225 7.82 1.64 9.89
C ALA A 225 8.50 2.02 8.57
N THR A 226 9.53 1.26 8.19
CA THR A 226 10.21 1.41 6.91
C THR A 226 10.09 0.12 6.11
N ASN A 227 10.20 0.21 4.78
CA ASN A 227 10.22 -0.97 3.91
C ASN A 227 8.99 -1.89 4.10
N VAL A 228 7.80 -1.30 4.21
CA VAL A 228 6.54 -2.06 4.22
C VAL A 228 6.14 -2.34 2.78
N TYR A 229 5.86 -3.60 2.46
CA TYR A 229 5.49 -4.03 1.10
C TYR A 229 4.14 -4.73 1.07
N LEU A 230 3.42 -4.58 -0.03
CA LEU A 230 2.50 -5.59 -0.54
C LEU A 230 3.27 -6.49 -1.50
N HIS A 231 3.46 -7.76 -1.14
CA HIS A 231 4.26 -8.68 -1.95
C HIS A 231 3.75 -10.12 -1.88
N ILE A 232 4.40 -11.05 -2.58
CA ILE A 232 4.07 -12.47 -2.53
C ILE A 232 4.30 -13.06 -1.13
N GLY A 233 3.34 -13.83 -0.63
CA GLY A 233 3.39 -14.58 0.62
C GLY A 233 3.05 -16.06 0.42
N GLY A 234 2.80 -16.77 1.53
CA GLY A 234 2.60 -18.23 1.50
C GLY A 234 3.84 -18.98 1.01
N LEU A 235 3.65 -20.22 0.57
CA LEU A 235 4.66 -20.96 -0.18
C LEU A 235 4.75 -20.39 -1.60
N TYR A 236 5.94 -19.99 -2.01
CA TYR A 236 6.19 -19.47 -3.35
C TYR A 236 7.47 -20.05 -3.95
N GLN A 237 7.52 -20.05 -5.28
CA GLN A 237 8.69 -20.42 -6.07
C GLN A 237 9.53 -19.18 -6.41
N HIS A 238 10.83 -19.31 -6.30
CA HIS A 238 11.81 -18.33 -6.76
C HIS A 238 11.87 -18.37 -8.28
N THR A 239 11.90 -17.19 -8.89
CA THR A 239 11.96 -17.06 -10.34
C THR A 239 13.11 -16.12 -10.71
N PRO A 240 13.97 -16.46 -11.68
CA PRO A 240 14.11 -17.78 -12.30
C PRO A 240 14.60 -18.83 -11.28
N GLY A 241 14.15 -20.08 -11.41
CA GLY A 241 14.59 -21.17 -10.54
C GLY A 241 13.46 -22.14 -10.17
N ALA A 242 13.83 -23.24 -9.51
CA ALA A 242 12.88 -24.22 -8.96
C ALA A 242 12.76 -24.13 -7.43
N ASP A 243 13.64 -23.35 -6.78
CA ASP A 243 13.68 -23.23 -5.33
C ASP A 243 12.37 -22.64 -4.81
N GLN A 244 11.91 -23.17 -3.68
CA GLN A 244 10.69 -22.69 -3.03
C GLN A 244 11.00 -22.18 -1.63
N SER A 245 10.17 -21.26 -1.16
CA SER A 245 10.26 -20.73 0.19
C SER A 245 8.88 -20.46 0.75
N LEU A 246 8.70 -20.84 2.01
CA LEU A 246 7.60 -20.35 2.80
C LEU A 246 7.93 -18.93 3.26
N ALA A 247 7.08 -17.97 2.90
CA ALA A 247 7.28 -16.57 3.23
C ALA A 247 7.23 -16.33 4.75
N ALA A 248 8.11 -15.44 5.19
CA ALA A 248 8.07 -14.80 6.50
C ALA A 248 7.63 -13.34 6.33
N SER A 249 7.34 -12.64 7.43
CA SER A 249 7.04 -11.22 7.41
C SER A 249 7.72 -10.45 8.55
N TYR A 250 8.12 -9.22 8.25
CA TYR A 250 8.63 -8.21 9.19
C TYR A 250 7.67 -7.02 9.34
N GLY A 251 6.40 -7.20 8.94
CA GLY A 251 5.38 -6.14 8.92
C GLY A 251 4.77 -5.88 7.55
N CYS A 252 5.08 -6.72 6.56
CA CYS A 252 4.56 -6.62 5.19
C CYS A 252 3.23 -7.35 5.02
N PHE A 253 2.55 -7.04 3.93
CA PHE A 253 1.34 -7.70 3.45
C PHE A 253 1.69 -8.78 2.44
N GLY A 254 1.71 -10.04 2.85
CA GLY A 254 2.03 -11.18 1.97
C GLY A 254 0.78 -11.75 1.33
N PHE A 255 0.59 -11.58 0.03
CA PHE A 255 -0.50 -12.18 -0.76
C PHE A 255 -0.42 -13.70 -0.71
N VAL A 256 -1.55 -14.40 -0.58
CA VAL A 256 -1.59 -15.86 -0.45
C VAL A 256 -2.63 -16.41 -1.41
N SER A 257 -2.28 -17.48 -2.14
CA SER A 257 -3.20 -18.16 -3.04
C SER A 257 -4.30 -18.87 -2.26
N SER A 258 -5.49 -18.92 -2.85
CA SER A 258 -6.66 -19.52 -2.17
C SER A 258 -6.46 -20.99 -1.75
N PRO A 259 -5.76 -21.84 -2.52
CA PRO A 259 -5.47 -23.22 -2.11
C PRO A 259 -4.66 -23.36 -0.81
N GLN A 260 -3.86 -22.34 -0.44
CA GLN A 260 -3.05 -22.32 0.78
C GLN A 260 -3.79 -21.71 1.99
N ILE A 261 -5.10 -21.48 1.87
CA ILE A 261 -5.93 -20.90 2.92
C ILE A 261 -6.85 -21.97 3.50
N TYR A 262 -6.69 -22.21 4.80
CA TYR A 262 -7.49 -23.10 5.61
C TYR A 262 -8.66 -22.33 6.24
N THR A 263 -9.78 -23.03 6.45
CA THR A 263 -10.97 -22.42 7.04
C THR A 263 -10.77 -22.14 8.53
N THR A 264 -10.01 -22.98 9.22
CA THR A 264 -9.77 -22.89 10.66
C THR A 264 -8.30 -23.00 11.03
N VAL A 265 -7.95 -22.45 12.19
CA VAL A 265 -6.60 -22.60 12.78
C VAL A 265 -6.24 -24.08 12.99
N GLN A 266 -7.22 -24.91 13.38
CA GLN A 266 -6.99 -26.34 13.60
C GLN A 266 -6.56 -27.05 12.32
N GLN A 267 -7.26 -26.81 11.20
CA GLN A 267 -6.91 -27.40 9.91
C GLN A 267 -5.49 -27.01 9.44
N ALA A 268 -5.09 -25.76 9.65
CA ALA A 268 -3.74 -25.31 9.32
C ALA A 268 -2.68 -26.00 10.22
N ASN A 269 -2.96 -26.13 11.52
CA ASN A 269 -2.06 -26.86 12.43
C ASN A 269 -1.98 -28.35 12.10
N ASP A 270 -3.10 -28.98 11.71
CA ASP A 270 -3.12 -30.38 11.29
C ASP A 270 -2.28 -30.57 10.02
N ALA A 271 -2.35 -29.64 9.06
CA ALA A 271 -1.52 -29.68 7.86
C ALA A 271 -0.02 -29.55 8.19
N ILE A 272 0.35 -28.69 9.14
CA ILE A 272 1.74 -28.61 9.63
C ILE A 272 2.15 -29.95 10.26
N LYS A 273 1.33 -30.48 11.18
CA LYS A 273 1.62 -31.73 11.92
C LYS A 273 1.76 -32.93 10.99
N ASN A 274 0.94 -32.99 9.95
CA ASN A 274 0.92 -34.10 8.99
C ASN A 274 1.93 -33.92 7.85
N GLY A 275 2.61 -32.77 7.77
CA GLY A 275 3.55 -32.47 6.68
C GLY A 275 2.89 -32.25 5.32
N THR A 276 1.63 -31.79 5.29
CA THR A 276 0.82 -31.59 4.07
C THR A 276 0.52 -30.12 3.81
N TRP A 277 1.32 -29.20 4.37
CA TRP A 277 1.09 -27.75 4.29
C TRP A 277 1.55 -27.16 2.95
N ASP A 278 2.48 -27.83 2.27
CA ASP A 278 3.07 -27.48 0.98
C ASP A 278 2.42 -28.20 -0.22
N ASP A 279 1.53 -29.17 0.01
CA ASP A 279 0.77 -29.90 -1.03
C ASP A 279 -0.18 -29.03 -1.86
N LYS A 280 -0.36 -27.76 -1.47
CA LYS A 280 -1.34 -26.83 -2.08
C LYS A 280 -0.76 -26.01 -3.24
N GLY A 281 0.48 -26.30 -3.65
CA GLY A 281 1.17 -25.57 -4.70
C GLY A 281 1.60 -24.17 -4.27
N THR A 282 2.09 -23.37 -5.21
CA THR A 282 2.71 -22.07 -4.93
C THR A 282 1.78 -20.88 -5.17
N THR A 283 2.07 -19.75 -4.53
CA THR A 283 1.30 -18.51 -4.66
C THR A 283 1.50 -17.81 -6.01
N ASN A 284 2.53 -18.18 -6.78
CA ASN A 284 3.05 -17.43 -7.92
C ASN A 284 1.98 -17.09 -8.97
N ALA A 285 1.19 -18.07 -9.40
CA ALA A 285 0.21 -17.86 -10.48
C ALA A 285 -0.90 -16.87 -10.08
N ASP A 286 -1.50 -17.06 -8.90
CA ASP A 286 -2.55 -16.18 -8.37
C ASP A 286 -2.01 -14.76 -8.13
N TYR A 287 -0.79 -14.66 -7.60
CA TYR A 287 -0.13 -13.38 -7.37
C TYR A 287 0.14 -12.64 -8.68
N GLN A 288 0.73 -13.29 -9.67
CA GLN A 288 0.96 -12.68 -10.98
C GLN A 288 -0.35 -12.28 -11.65
N SER A 289 -1.40 -13.11 -11.57
CA SER A 289 -2.73 -12.76 -12.07
C SER A 289 -3.28 -11.49 -11.40
N PHE A 290 -3.09 -11.34 -10.09
CA PHE A 290 -3.49 -10.14 -9.36
C PHE A 290 -2.68 -8.90 -9.80
N MET A 291 -1.37 -9.04 -9.97
CA MET A 291 -0.49 -7.96 -10.44
C MET A 291 -0.80 -7.54 -11.88
N ASP A 292 -1.12 -8.49 -12.75
CA ASP A 292 -1.51 -8.22 -14.13
C ASP A 292 -2.84 -7.45 -14.19
N LYS A 293 -3.78 -7.73 -13.28
CA LYS A 293 -5.02 -6.96 -13.18
C LYS A 293 -4.76 -5.52 -12.71
N ILE A 294 -3.82 -5.29 -11.79
CA ILE A 294 -3.38 -3.93 -11.42
C ILE A 294 -2.88 -3.19 -12.67
N LYS A 295 -2.01 -3.83 -13.45
CA LYS A 295 -1.50 -3.28 -14.70
C LYS A 295 -2.61 -2.99 -15.72
N GLN A 296 -3.56 -3.90 -15.92
CA GLN A 296 -4.67 -3.72 -16.85
C GLN A 296 -5.56 -2.53 -16.50
N VAL A 297 -5.78 -2.26 -15.20
CA VAL A 297 -6.54 -1.08 -14.78
C VAL A 297 -5.80 0.20 -15.19
N ARG A 298 -4.50 0.27 -14.92
CA ARG A 298 -3.67 1.42 -15.30
C ARG A 298 -3.62 1.63 -16.82
N ASP A 299 -3.38 0.56 -17.58
CA ASP A 299 -3.20 0.64 -19.03
C ASP A 299 -4.48 1.13 -19.75
N ARG A 300 -5.66 1.02 -19.12
CA ARG A 300 -6.93 1.59 -19.63
C ARG A 300 -6.93 3.12 -19.70
N TYR A 301 -6.14 3.78 -18.86
CA TYR A 301 -6.17 5.23 -18.68
C TYR A 301 -4.94 5.95 -19.26
N ASN A 302 -4.18 5.28 -20.15
CA ASN A 302 -2.92 5.81 -20.70
C ASN A 302 -1.98 6.32 -19.59
N GLY A 303 -2.02 5.69 -18.41
CA GLY A 303 -1.27 6.13 -17.24
C GLY A 303 0.23 6.20 -17.52
N THR A 304 0.93 7.03 -16.75
CA THR A 304 2.37 7.23 -16.92
C THR A 304 3.16 5.93 -16.86
N PRO A 305 4.40 5.88 -17.41
CA PRO A 305 5.29 4.72 -17.28
C PRO A 305 5.61 4.33 -15.83
N ASN A 306 5.24 5.16 -14.86
CA ASN A 306 5.49 4.93 -13.46
C ASN A 306 4.54 3.83 -12.96
N ASP A 307 5.14 2.71 -12.59
CA ASP A 307 4.46 1.50 -12.12
C ASP A 307 3.96 1.68 -10.67
N LYS A 308 3.08 2.67 -10.47
CA LYS A 308 2.51 3.07 -9.19
C LYS A 308 1.07 2.59 -9.06
N VAL A 309 0.61 2.43 -7.82
CA VAL A 309 -0.74 1.99 -7.46
C VAL A 309 -1.16 2.69 -6.17
N LEU A 310 -2.46 2.94 -5.93
CA LEU A 310 -2.93 3.33 -4.60
C LEU A 310 -3.08 2.10 -3.72
N ILE A 311 -2.58 2.16 -2.50
CA ILE A 311 -2.76 1.12 -1.49
C ILE A 311 -3.45 1.75 -0.29
N GLU A 312 -4.67 1.31 0.00
CA GLU A 312 -5.41 1.69 1.20
C GLU A 312 -5.33 0.55 2.21
N VAL A 313 -4.91 0.84 3.45
CA VAL A 313 -4.83 -0.16 4.52
C VAL A 313 -5.84 0.17 5.59
N ILE A 314 -6.91 -0.61 5.73
CA ILE A 314 -7.85 -0.37 6.84
C ILE A 314 -7.17 -0.74 8.16
N LYS A 315 -7.13 0.22 9.09
CA LYS A 315 -6.51 0.05 10.41
C LYS A 315 -7.31 -0.96 11.24
N ARG A 316 -6.62 -1.86 11.93
CA ARG A 316 -7.19 -2.79 12.93
C ARG A 316 -7.06 -2.17 14.33
N ASP A 317 -8.11 -2.27 15.15
CA ASP A 317 -8.10 -1.70 16.51
C ASP A 317 -7.54 -2.64 17.58
N ASN A 318 -7.64 -3.97 17.39
CA ASN A 318 -7.29 -4.98 18.42
C ASN A 318 -6.32 -6.04 17.88
N VAL A 319 -5.13 -5.63 17.46
CA VAL A 319 -4.12 -6.58 16.97
C VAL A 319 -3.45 -7.28 18.14
N LYS A 320 -3.37 -8.61 18.11
CA LYS A 320 -2.65 -9.38 19.13
C LYS A 320 -1.15 -9.11 19.00
N GLU A 321 -0.53 -8.57 20.05
CA GLU A 321 0.87 -8.13 20.03
C GLU A 321 1.85 -9.17 20.58
N LYS A 322 1.41 -10.08 21.44
CA LYS A 322 2.28 -11.07 22.12
C LYS A 322 1.59 -12.42 22.28
N SER A 323 2.38 -13.49 22.29
CA SER A 323 1.97 -14.86 22.61
C SER A 323 3.14 -15.67 23.15
N ASN A 324 2.90 -16.62 24.05
CA ASN A 324 3.89 -17.64 24.41
C ASN A 324 3.51 -18.97 23.76
N LYS A 325 4.49 -19.73 23.26
CA LYS A 325 4.23 -21.01 22.59
C LYS A 325 5.41 -21.97 22.77
N LYS A 326 5.12 -23.26 22.95
CA LYS A 326 6.11 -24.33 22.71
C LYS A 326 6.17 -24.57 21.20
N LEU A 327 7.35 -24.33 20.62
CA LEU A 327 7.59 -24.43 19.18
C LEU A 327 7.91 -25.86 18.77
#